data_AF-A0A840W4E0-F1
#
_entry.id   AF-A0A840W4E0-F1
#
_cell.length_a   1.000
_cell.length_b   1.000
_cell.length_c   1.000
_cell.angle_alpha   90.00
_cell.angle_beta   90.00
_cell.angle_gamma   90.00
#
_symmetry.space_group_name_H-M   'P 1'
#
loop_
_entity.id
_entity.type
_entity.pdbx_description
1 polymer ?
#
loop_
_entity_poly.entity_id
_entity_poly.type
_entity_poly.pdbx_seq_one_letter_code
_entity_poly.pdbx_strand_id
1 'polypeptide(L)'
;MGADTGRDLPGLARRAVEAFEESATRGRDRDALMDTAFARLFELYQATSQAERQSPAGQNFNARLAEVLVSGNNPVRISLYVVRTQTAAENGQHEGYRPACWRRSMLQLLGDEFVPLQSFLRPVDLDALPRIDDALEAVAANASPATVEAVPSWVPETHWWWWEPARQRGEETPSHTRADSGTLDAVTD
;
A
#
# COMPACT_ATOMS: atom_id res chain seq x y z
N MET A 1 19.95 -27.27 -10.41
CA MET A 1 20.39 -27.22 -9.00
C MET A 1 20.04 -25.84 -8.48
N GLY A 2 18.91 -25.72 -7.80
CA GLY A 2 18.37 -24.43 -7.36
C GLY A 2 19.18 -23.92 -6.16
N ALA A 3 19.69 -22.69 -6.28
CA ALA A 3 20.23 -21.97 -5.14
C ALA A 3 19.05 -21.56 -4.24
N ASP A 4 18.67 -22.45 -3.32
CA ASP A 4 17.76 -22.13 -2.21
C ASP A 4 18.57 -21.40 -1.13
N THR A 5 18.92 -20.15 -1.41
CA THR A 5 19.68 -19.29 -0.51
C THR A 5 18.77 -18.74 0.58
N GLY A 6 18.77 -19.41 1.75
CA GLY A 6 18.83 -18.77 3.08
C GLY A 6 17.72 -17.79 3.51
N ARG A 7 16.57 -17.72 2.83
CA ARG A 7 15.46 -16.83 3.22
C ARG A 7 14.49 -17.58 4.14
N ASP A 8 14.36 -17.11 5.39
CA ASP A 8 13.35 -17.59 6.35
C ASP A 8 11.94 -17.05 5.99
N LEU A 9 11.40 -17.51 4.85
CA LEU A 9 10.06 -17.15 4.40
C LEU A 9 8.97 -17.53 5.43
N PRO A 10 9.00 -18.73 6.06
CA PRO A 10 8.03 -19.06 7.08
C PRO A 10 8.09 -18.12 8.28
N GLY A 11 9.27 -17.68 8.70
CA GLY A 11 9.42 -16.71 9.78
C GLY A 11 9.00 -15.29 9.40
N LEU A 12 9.27 -14.84 8.17
CA LEU A 12 8.74 -13.57 7.66
C LEU A 12 7.21 -13.56 7.62
N ALA A 13 6.60 -14.63 7.10
CA ALA A 13 5.15 -14.78 7.05
C ALA A 13 4.54 -14.77 8.46
N ARG A 14 5.15 -15.51 9.40
CA ARG A 14 4.71 -15.52 10.79
C ARG A 14 4.77 -14.13 11.43
N ARG A 15 5.89 -13.41 11.29
CA ARG A 15 6.05 -12.06 11.84
C ARG A 15 5.04 -11.06 11.27
N ALA A 16 4.71 -11.18 9.98
CA ALA A 16 3.70 -10.33 9.36
C ALA A 16 2.32 -10.56 9.98
N VAL A 17 1.88 -11.82 10.10
CA VAL A 17 0.60 -12.16 10.75
C VAL A 17 0.59 -11.74 12.22
N GLU A 18 1.64 -12.07 12.98
CA GLU A 18 1.76 -11.72 14.41
C GLU A 18 1.65 -10.21 14.64
N ALA A 19 2.19 -9.38 13.74
CA ALA A 19 2.06 -7.92 13.85
C ALA A 19 0.62 -7.44 13.65
N PHE A 20 -0.13 -8.02 12.71
CA PHE A 20 -1.56 -7.74 12.55
C PHE A 20 -2.39 -8.29 13.72
N GLU A 21 -2.02 -9.42 14.31
CA GLU A 21 -2.68 -9.98 15.50
C GLU A 21 -2.42 -9.12 16.75
N GLU A 22 -1.20 -8.63 16.94
CA GLU A 22 -0.89 -7.66 18.00
C GLU A 22 -1.71 -6.38 17.80
N SER A 23 -1.80 -5.91 16.55
CA SER A 23 -2.64 -4.76 16.22
C SER A 23 -4.12 -4.99 16.56
N ALA A 24 -4.64 -6.20 16.32
CA ALA A 24 -6.03 -6.53 16.62
C ALA A 24 -6.34 -6.47 18.13
N THR A 25 -5.39 -6.87 18.97
CA THR A 25 -5.63 -7.13 20.40
C THR A 25 -5.20 -5.98 21.32
N ARG A 26 -4.10 -5.28 21.00
CA ARG A 26 -3.56 -4.22 21.88
C ARG A 26 -4.41 -2.95 21.79
N GLY A 27 -4.61 -2.26 22.91
CA GLY A 27 -5.44 -1.03 22.95
C GLY A 27 -4.69 0.30 22.72
N ARG A 28 -3.39 0.32 22.98
CA ARG A 28 -2.50 1.50 22.87
C ARG A 28 -1.68 1.47 21.58
N ASP A 29 -0.92 2.53 21.32
CA ASP A 29 0.09 2.61 20.24
C ASP A 29 -0.46 2.29 18.84
N ARG A 30 -1.73 2.66 18.62
CA ARG A 30 -2.55 2.24 17.46
C ARG A 30 -1.82 2.43 16.13
N ASP A 31 -1.16 3.56 16.02
CA ASP A 31 -0.52 4.06 14.81
C ASP A 31 0.73 3.27 14.47
N ALA A 32 1.62 3.17 15.46
CA ALA A 32 2.89 2.46 15.32
C ALA A 32 2.67 0.98 15.04
N LEU A 33 1.62 0.38 15.62
CA LEU A 33 1.29 -1.02 15.40
C LEU A 33 0.86 -1.31 13.96
N MET A 34 0.02 -0.45 13.37
CA MET A 34 -0.41 -0.64 11.98
C MET A 34 0.74 -0.35 11.00
N ASP A 35 1.51 0.72 11.23
CA ASP A 35 2.72 1.01 10.44
C ASP A 35 3.73 -0.16 10.51
N THR A 36 3.89 -0.77 11.70
CA THR A 36 4.75 -1.96 11.89
C THR A 36 4.20 -3.17 11.14
N ALA A 37 2.90 -3.43 11.19
CA ALA A 37 2.29 -4.56 10.49
C ALA A 37 2.47 -4.46 8.97
N PHE A 38 2.26 -3.29 8.39
CA PHE A 38 2.55 -3.04 6.97
C PHE A 38 4.04 -3.17 6.64
N ALA A 39 4.94 -2.68 7.50
CA ALA A 39 6.37 -2.87 7.29
C ALA A 39 6.78 -4.36 7.26
N ARG A 40 6.22 -5.19 8.15
CA ARG A 40 6.46 -6.65 8.15
C ARG A 40 5.87 -7.34 6.94
N LEU A 41 4.68 -6.95 6.50
CA LEU A 41 4.10 -7.47 5.26
C LEU A 41 4.95 -7.11 4.04
N PHE A 42 5.50 -5.89 4.02
CA PHE A 42 6.38 -5.45 2.95
C PHE A 42 7.73 -6.19 2.93
N GLU A 43 8.31 -6.53 4.09
CA GLU A 43 9.47 -7.41 4.18
C GLU A 43 9.18 -8.78 3.53
N LEU A 44 8.00 -9.35 3.79
CA LEU A 44 7.55 -10.59 3.16
C LEU A 44 7.34 -10.43 1.65
N TYR A 45 6.72 -9.34 1.20
CA TYR A 45 6.53 -9.03 -0.21
C TYR A 45 7.87 -9.00 -0.96
N GLN A 46 8.86 -8.27 -0.44
CA GLN A 46 10.19 -8.21 -1.05
C GLN A 46 10.91 -9.56 -1.05
N ALA A 47 10.67 -10.39 -0.05
CA ALA A 47 11.31 -11.71 0.05
C ALA A 47 10.65 -12.77 -0.83
N THR A 48 9.48 -12.52 -1.41
CA THR A 48 8.68 -13.50 -2.16
C THR A 48 8.50 -13.11 -3.62
N SER A 49 8.45 -14.11 -4.49
CA SER A 49 7.97 -14.01 -5.86
C SER A 49 6.45 -14.17 -5.93
N GLN A 50 5.86 -13.79 -7.06
CA GLN A 50 4.44 -14.02 -7.34
C GLN A 50 4.07 -15.52 -7.25
N ALA A 51 4.93 -16.41 -7.75
CA ALA A 51 4.69 -17.86 -7.70
C ALA A 51 4.68 -18.39 -6.25
N GLU A 52 5.55 -17.88 -5.38
CA GLU A 52 5.56 -18.23 -3.95
C GLU A 52 4.29 -17.73 -3.25
N ARG A 53 3.83 -16.51 -3.54
CA ARG A 53 2.56 -15.97 -3.00
C ARG A 53 1.33 -16.75 -3.48
N GLN A 54 1.35 -17.26 -4.71
CA GLN A 54 0.27 -18.08 -5.27
C GLN A 54 0.32 -19.56 -4.87
N SER A 55 1.39 -20.01 -4.23
CA SER A 55 1.54 -21.38 -3.74
C SER A 55 0.48 -21.72 -2.68
N PRO A 56 0.22 -23.01 -2.38
CA PRO A 56 -0.68 -23.40 -1.29
C PRO A 56 -0.32 -22.77 0.07
N ALA A 57 0.97 -22.60 0.36
CA ALA A 57 1.43 -21.94 1.59
C ALA A 57 1.08 -20.44 1.59
N GLY A 58 1.26 -19.77 0.45
CA GLY A 58 0.86 -18.36 0.27
C GLY A 58 -0.65 -18.17 0.37
N GLN A 59 -1.44 -19.07 -0.20
CA GLN A 59 -2.91 -19.06 -0.07
C GLN A 59 -3.36 -19.25 1.39
N ASN A 60 -2.73 -20.18 2.13
CA ASN A 60 -3.01 -20.37 3.55
C ASN A 60 -2.64 -19.12 4.37
N PHE A 61 -1.52 -18.47 4.05
CA PHE A 61 -1.14 -17.19 4.65
C PHE A 61 -2.19 -16.11 4.36
N ASN A 62 -2.64 -15.96 3.10
CA ASN A 62 -3.65 -14.95 2.73
C ASN A 62 -4.98 -15.19 3.43
N ALA A 63 -5.41 -16.45 3.56
CA ALA A 63 -6.61 -16.80 4.32
C ALA A 63 -6.49 -16.37 5.79
N ARG A 64 -5.36 -16.68 6.44
CA ARG A 64 -5.11 -16.25 7.82
C ARG A 64 -5.05 -14.73 7.95
N LEU A 65 -4.35 -14.06 7.03
CA LEU A 65 -4.26 -12.60 7.03
C LEU A 65 -5.65 -11.97 6.87
N ALA A 66 -6.49 -12.48 5.98
CA ALA A 66 -7.86 -12.01 5.78
C ALA A 66 -8.70 -12.10 7.06
N GLU A 67 -8.63 -13.23 7.79
CA GLU A 67 -9.29 -13.37 9.10
C GLU A 67 -8.82 -12.30 10.10
N VAL A 68 -7.51 -12.07 10.16
CA VAL A 68 -6.93 -11.13 11.13
C VAL A 68 -7.28 -9.68 10.79
N LEU A 69 -7.30 -9.30 9.51
CA LEU A 69 -7.63 -7.93 9.06
C LEU A 69 -9.03 -7.49 9.47
N VAL A 70 -10.00 -8.41 9.54
CA VAL A 70 -11.38 -8.12 9.95
C VAL A 70 -11.63 -8.31 11.46
N SER A 71 -10.61 -8.73 12.21
CA SER A 71 -10.74 -9.08 13.63
C SER A 71 -10.35 -7.95 14.60
N GLY A 72 -10.92 -7.98 15.80
CA GLY A 72 -10.55 -7.10 16.91
C GLY A 72 -10.57 -5.62 16.53
N ASN A 73 -9.48 -4.91 16.82
CA ASN A 73 -9.33 -3.49 16.52
C ASN A 73 -8.88 -3.19 15.08
N ASN A 74 -8.54 -4.19 14.27
CA ASN A 74 -7.96 -3.96 12.94
C ASN A 74 -8.87 -3.18 11.98
N PRO A 75 -10.20 -3.44 11.88
CA PRO A 75 -11.06 -2.65 11.02
C PRO A 75 -10.96 -1.14 11.31
N VAL A 76 -11.04 -0.75 12.58
CA VAL A 76 -10.93 0.67 12.99
C VAL A 76 -9.53 1.23 12.70
N ARG A 77 -8.48 0.44 12.93
CA ARG A 77 -7.10 0.89 12.73
C ARG A 77 -6.72 1.03 11.27
N ILE A 78 -7.20 0.13 10.41
CA ILE A 78 -7.02 0.22 8.97
C ILE A 78 -7.74 1.47 8.44
N SER A 79 -8.96 1.74 8.91
CA SER A 79 -9.65 2.99 8.57
C SER A 79 -8.88 4.23 9.01
N LEU A 80 -8.30 4.23 10.22
CA LEU A 80 -7.44 5.32 10.66
C LEU A 80 -6.20 5.45 9.77
N TYR A 81 -5.61 4.34 9.34
CA TYR A 81 -4.49 4.33 8.40
C TYR A 81 -4.86 4.97 7.06
N VAL A 82 -6.06 4.68 6.52
CA VAL A 82 -6.59 5.31 5.31
C VAL A 82 -6.78 6.82 5.52
N VAL A 83 -7.47 7.24 6.59
CA VAL A 83 -7.67 8.67 6.92
C VAL A 83 -6.35 9.43 7.03
N ARG A 84 -5.33 8.82 7.63
CA ARG A 84 -4.00 9.43 7.76
C ARG A 84 -3.25 9.49 6.45
N THR A 85 -3.44 8.49 5.60
CA THR A 85 -2.88 8.50 4.25
C THR A 85 -3.46 9.66 3.46
N GLN A 86 -4.78 9.85 3.53
CA GLN A 86 -5.46 10.99 2.93
C GLN A 86 -4.97 12.32 3.51
N THR A 87 -4.92 12.44 4.85
CA THR A 87 -4.42 13.66 5.51
C THR A 87 -2.99 13.98 5.08
N ALA A 88 -2.12 12.97 4.96
CA ALA A 88 -0.74 13.17 4.52
C ALA A 88 -0.65 13.56 3.04
N ALA A 89 -1.51 13.00 2.18
CA ALA A 89 -1.59 13.37 0.76
C ALA A 89 -2.05 14.81 0.59
N GLU A 90 -3.13 15.22 1.26
CA GLU A 90 -3.67 16.59 1.24
C GLU A 90 -2.64 17.63 1.74
N ASN A 91 -1.77 17.24 2.68
CA ASN A 91 -0.71 18.10 3.22
C ASN A 91 0.67 17.86 2.55
N GLY A 92 0.72 17.20 1.38
CA GLY A 92 1.94 16.68 0.79
C GLY A 92 3.03 17.71 0.49
N GLN A 93 2.67 18.99 0.31
CA GLN A 93 3.58 20.10 0.04
C GLN A 93 4.61 20.39 1.15
N HIS A 94 4.38 19.93 2.39
CA HIS A 94 5.20 20.26 3.57
C HIS A 94 5.91 19.03 4.18
N GLU A 95 6.38 18.09 3.35
CA GLU A 95 7.00 16.78 3.71
C GLU A 95 6.02 15.58 3.75
N GLY A 96 4.71 15.81 3.60
CA GLY A 96 3.70 14.74 3.65
C GLY A 96 3.69 13.80 2.44
N TYR A 97 4.29 14.20 1.32
CA TYR A 97 4.17 13.50 0.04
C TYR A 97 4.74 12.07 0.07
N ARG A 98 6.03 11.90 0.44
CA ARG A 98 6.67 10.58 0.46
C ARG A 98 6.03 9.63 1.47
N PRO A 99 5.70 10.06 2.71
CA PRO A 99 4.92 9.23 3.63
C PRO A 99 3.55 8.85 3.08
N ALA A 100 2.86 9.73 2.36
CA ALA A 100 1.57 9.42 1.72
C ALA A 100 1.73 8.39 0.60
N CYS A 101 2.72 8.57 -0.29
CA CYS A 101 3.06 7.59 -1.33
C CYS A 101 3.41 6.23 -0.75
N TRP A 102 4.16 6.17 0.35
CA TRP A 102 4.44 4.94 1.08
C TRP A 102 3.17 4.26 1.58
N ARG A 103 2.33 5.00 2.31
CA ARG A 103 1.11 4.40 2.89
C ARG A 103 0.13 3.94 1.83
N ARG A 104 -0.03 4.71 0.75
CA ARG A 104 -0.84 4.34 -0.42
C ARG A 104 -0.28 3.12 -1.14
N SER A 105 1.05 2.99 -1.27
CA SER A 105 1.70 1.78 -1.78
C SER A 105 1.37 0.55 -0.92
N MET A 106 1.41 0.68 0.40
CA MET A 106 1.14 -0.44 1.31
C MET A 106 -0.31 -0.93 1.20
N LEU A 107 -1.27 -0.02 1.06
CA LEU A 107 -2.67 -0.36 0.81
C LEU A 107 -2.82 -1.10 -0.53
N GLN A 108 -2.21 -0.58 -1.61
CA GLN A 108 -2.31 -1.23 -2.92
C GLN A 108 -1.66 -2.61 -2.93
N LEU A 109 -0.45 -2.75 -2.38
CA LEU A 109 0.23 -4.04 -2.31
C LEU A 109 -0.57 -5.06 -1.49
N LEU A 110 -1.15 -4.65 -0.36
CA LEU A 110 -2.02 -5.54 0.41
C LEU A 110 -3.19 -6.05 -0.44
N GLY A 111 -3.83 -5.15 -1.21
CA GLY A 111 -4.94 -5.44 -2.10
C GLY A 111 -4.60 -6.35 -3.28
N ASP A 112 -3.51 -6.03 -3.98
CA ASP A 112 -3.14 -6.63 -5.25
C ASP A 112 -2.42 -7.97 -5.06
N GLU A 113 -1.63 -8.12 -3.99
CA GLU A 113 -0.70 -9.26 -3.83
C GLU A 113 -1.12 -10.26 -2.74
N PHE A 114 -2.05 -9.88 -1.85
CA PHE A 114 -2.38 -10.71 -0.68
C PHE A 114 -3.89 -10.91 -0.48
N VAL A 115 -4.60 -9.86 -0.09
CA VAL A 115 -6.02 -9.95 0.31
C VAL A 115 -6.80 -8.84 -0.42
N PRO A 116 -7.81 -9.17 -1.24
CA PRO A 116 -8.58 -8.17 -1.97
C PRO A 116 -9.16 -7.11 -1.04
N LEU A 117 -8.98 -5.83 -1.37
CA LEU A 117 -9.36 -4.70 -0.50
C LEU A 117 -10.82 -4.74 -0.06
N GLN A 118 -11.71 -5.20 -0.94
CA GLN A 118 -13.16 -5.27 -0.73
C GLN A 118 -13.54 -6.29 0.35
N SER A 119 -12.63 -7.20 0.72
CA SER A 119 -12.87 -8.19 1.76
C SER A 119 -12.66 -7.65 3.19
N PHE A 120 -11.95 -6.53 3.36
CA PHE A 120 -11.63 -6.00 4.70
C PHE A 120 -11.78 -4.48 4.85
N LEU A 121 -11.71 -3.70 3.76
CA LEU A 121 -11.99 -2.26 3.82
C LEU A 121 -13.49 -2.01 3.86
N ARG A 122 -13.89 -1.02 4.65
CA ARG A 122 -15.27 -0.54 4.66
C ARG A 122 -15.53 0.27 3.39
N PRO A 123 -16.78 0.36 2.90
CA PRO A 123 -17.10 1.13 1.69
C PRO A 123 -16.54 2.56 1.71
N VAL A 124 -16.69 3.27 2.84
CA VAL A 124 -16.16 4.63 3.00
C VAL A 124 -14.63 4.73 2.86
N ASP A 125 -13.91 3.68 3.26
CA ASP A 125 -12.44 3.64 3.17
C ASP A 125 -11.99 3.29 1.74
N LEU A 126 -12.77 2.46 1.01
CA LEU A 126 -12.56 2.20 -0.42
C LEU A 126 -12.77 3.47 -1.25
N ASP A 127 -13.85 4.21 -0.98
CA ASP A 127 -14.18 5.47 -1.65
C ASP A 127 -13.14 6.58 -1.39
N ALA A 128 -12.32 6.43 -0.35
CA ALA A 128 -11.25 7.36 -0.04
C ALA A 128 -9.99 7.13 -0.91
N LEU A 129 -9.78 5.94 -1.48
CA LEU A 129 -8.56 5.63 -2.24
C LEU A 129 -8.41 6.52 -3.49
N PRO A 130 -9.45 6.74 -4.32
CA PRO A 130 -9.35 7.70 -5.43
C PRO A 130 -9.10 9.13 -4.97
N ARG A 131 -9.64 9.53 -3.80
CA ARG A 131 -9.42 10.88 -3.24
C ARG A 131 -7.99 11.07 -2.77
N ILE A 132 -7.36 10.02 -2.22
CA ILE A 132 -5.93 10.02 -1.91
C ILE A 132 -5.12 10.24 -3.18
N ASP A 133 -5.47 9.53 -4.25
CA ASP A 133 -4.79 9.62 -5.55
C ASP A 133 -4.93 11.04 -6.14
N ASP A 134 -6.14 11.61 -6.10
CA ASP A 134 -6.40 12.99 -6.53
C ASP A 134 -5.61 14.02 -5.69
N ALA A 135 -5.56 13.82 -4.36
CA ALA A 135 -4.82 14.71 -3.47
C ALA A 135 -3.30 14.65 -3.73
N LEU A 136 -2.74 13.46 -3.99
CA LEU A 136 -1.35 13.29 -4.38
C LEU A 136 -1.07 14.01 -5.70
N GLU A 137 -1.91 13.82 -6.72
CA GLU A 137 -1.78 14.52 -8.00
C GLU A 137 -1.77 16.05 -7.82
N ALA A 138 -2.72 16.58 -7.05
CA ALA A 138 -2.90 18.02 -6.87
C ALA A 138 -1.71 18.71 -6.20
N VAL A 139 -1.00 18.02 -5.29
CA VAL A 139 0.12 18.60 -4.54
C VAL A 139 1.50 18.27 -5.11
N ALA A 140 1.58 17.38 -6.12
CA ALA A 140 2.84 16.80 -6.58
C ALA A 140 3.85 17.85 -7.10
N ALA A 141 3.41 18.86 -7.87
CA ALA A 141 4.28 19.94 -8.32
C ALA A 141 4.97 20.71 -7.19
N ASN A 142 4.32 20.79 -6.02
CA ASN A 142 4.79 21.52 -4.85
C ASN A 142 5.46 20.61 -3.81
N ALA A 143 5.49 19.30 -4.05
CA ALA A 143 6.18 18.36 -3.17
C ALA A 143 7.71 18.60 -3.24
N SER A 144 8.40 18.42 -2.11
CA SER A 144 9.86 18.53 -2.03
C SER A 144 10.53 17.74 -3.15
N PRO A 145 11.62 18.23 -3.78
CA PRO A 145 12.17 17.65 -5.00
C PRO A 145 12.50 16.17 -4.82
N ALA A 146 11.66 15.34 -5.43
CA ALA A 146 11.97 13.96 -5.73
C ALA A 146 12.46 13.96 -7.18
N THR A 147 13.77 13.88 -7.39
CA THR A 147 14.26 13.48 -8.72
C THR A 147 13.84 12.03 -8.96
N VAL A 148 13.76 11.61 -10.23
CA VAL A 148 13.38 10.24 -10.60
C VAL A 148 14.29 9.21 -9.91
N GLU A 149 15.58 9.51 -9.74
CA GLU A 149 16.56 8.64 -9.08
C GLU A 149 16.28 8.45 -7.58
N ALA A 150 15.47 9.31 -6.98
CA ALA A 150 15.05 9.19 -5.59
C ALA A 150 13.80 8.30 -5.43
N VAL A 151 13.23 7.72 -6.50
CA VAL A 151 12.17 6.73 -6.40
C VAL A 151 12.77 5.36 -6.04
N PRO A 152 12.31 4.68 -4.98
CA PRO A 152 12.85 3.37 -4.61
C PRO A 152 12.61 2.32 -5.70
N SER A 153 13.61 1.46 -5.95
CA SER A 153 13.56 0.43 -7.00
C SER A 153 12.49 -0.65 -6.79
N TRP A 154 11.92 -0.77 -5.59
CA TRP A 154 10.85 -1.72 -5.30
C TRP A 154 9.47 -1.24 -5.75
N VAL A 155 9.31 0.06 -6.03
CA VAL A 155 8.00 0.67 -6.33
C VAL A 155 7.47 0.10 -7.65
N PRO A 156 6.28 -0.54 -7.65
CA PRO A 156 5.64 -0.98 -8.89
C PRO A 156 5.25 0.21 -9.77
N GLU A 157 5.25 -0.01 -11.09
CA GLU A 157 4.85 1.01 -12.08
C GLU A 157 3.41 1.52 -11.88
N THR A 158 2.53 0.68 -11.32
CA THR A 158 1.15 1.03 -10.99
C THR A 158 1.05 2.09 -9.88
N HIS A 159 2.13 2.35 -9.15
CA HIS A 159 2.21 3.35 -8.08
C HIS A 159 2.75 4.69 -8.62
N TRP A 160 2.12 5.16 -9.70
CA TRP A 160 2.54 6.32 -10.49
C TRP A 160 2.81 7.60 -9.67
N TRP A 161 2.14 7.77 -8.53
CA TRP A 161 2.30 8.93 -7.63
C TRP A 161 3.74 9.15 -7.17
N TRP A 162 4.61 8.12 -7.18
CA TRP A 162 6.03 8.28 -6.88
C TRP A 162 6.79 9.12 -7.92
N TRP A 163 6.37 9.07 -9.19
CA TRP A 163 6.96 9.82 -10.30
C TRP A 163 6.21 11.10 -10.65
N GLU A 164 4.99 11.27 -10.14
CA GLU A 164 4.13 12.42 -10.44
C GLU A 164 4.80 13.80 -10.24
N PRO A 165 5.60 14.04 -9.18
CA PRO A 165 6.29 15.32 -9.04
C PRO A 165 7.26 15.62 -10.19
N ALA A 166 7.99 14.60 -10.66
CA ALA A 166 8.92 14.73 -11.78
C ALA A 166 8.15 14.91 -13.11
N ARG A 167 7.06 14.15 -13.30
CA ARG A 167 6.18 14.26 -14.46
C ARG A 167 5.61 15.67 -14.62
N GLN A 168 5.11 16.27 -13.53
CA GLN A 168 4.56 17.63 -13.55
C GLN A 168 5.63 18.72 -13.80
N ARG A 169 6.91 18.44 -13.55
CA ARG A 169 8.03 19.31 -13.93
C ARG A 169 8.51 19.10 -15.37
N GLY A 170 7.93 18.14 -16.11
CA GLY A 170 8.33 17.81 -17.48
C GLY A 170 9.62 16.98 -17.57
N GLU A 171 10.02 16.32 -16.49
CA GLU A 171 11.14 15.37 -16.52
C GLU A 171 10.71 14.08 -17.23
N GLU A 172 11.67 13.39 -17.86
CA GLU A 172 11.42 12.06 -18.41
C GLU A 172 11.16 11.06 -17.28
N THR A 173 9.90 10.69 -17.10
CA THR A 173 9.47 9.59 -16.23
C THR A 173 9.05 8.41 -17.10
N PRO A 174 9.12 7.16 -16.62
CA PRO A 174 8.55 6.08 -17.39
C PRO A 174 7.03 6.30 -17.54
N SER A 175 6.45 5.74 -18.60
CA SER A 175 5.04 5.99 -18.97
C SER A 175 4.10 5.37 -17.94
N HIS A 176 3.81 6.13 -16.88
CA HIS A 176 2.99 5.73 -15.76
C HIS A 176 1.75 6.59 -15.73
N THR A 177 0.74 6.23 -16.50
CA THR A 177 -0.59 6.82 -16.36
C THR A 177 -1.28 6.17 -15.17
N ARG A 178 -1.98 6.98 -14.37
CA ARG A 178 -3.12 6.50 -13.58
C ARG A 178 -3.93 5.62 -14.53
N ALA A 179 -4.16 4.35 -14.18
CA ALA A 179 -5.03 3.50 -14.99
C ALA A 179 -6.33 4.28 -15.19
N ASP A 180 -6.62 4.67 -16.44
CA ASP A 180 -7.73 5.55 -16.77
C ASP A 180 -8.97 4.98 -16.09
N SER A 181 -9.39 5.63 -15.01
CA SER A 181 -10.72 5.42 -14.46
C SER A 181 -11.62 6.13 -15.45
N GLY A 182 -11.89 5.45 -16.56
CA GLY A 182 -12.68 6.00 -17.67
C GLY A 182 -13.89 6.71 -17.09
N THR A 183 -14.07 7.96 -17.47
CA THR A 183 -15.27 8.71 -17.13
C THR A 183 -16.48 7.88 -17.54
N LEU A 184 -17.34 7.58 -16.57
CA LEU A 184 -18.63 6.91 -16.77
C LEU A 184 -19.59 7.70 -17.69
N ASP A 185 -19.14 8.84 -18.21
CA ASP A 185 -19.85 9.70 -19.17
C ASP A 185 -19.95 9.10 -20.58
N ALA A 186 -19.39 7.92 -20.84
CA ALA A 186 -19.51 7.23 -22.13
C ALA A 186 -20.72 6.28 -22.26
N VAL A 187 -21.70 6.33 -21.34
CA VAL A 187 -22.96 5.55 -21.45
C VAL A 187 -24.18 6.48 -21.58
N THR A 188 -24.12 7.38 -22.55
CA THR A 188 -25.23 8.08 -23.23
C THR A 188 -24.61 8.57 -24.55
N ASP A 189 -24.99 8.14 -25.76
CA ASP A 189 -26.28 7.72 -26.32
C ASP A 189 -26.18 6.43 -27.17
#